data_AF-A0A934L1K6-F1
#
_entry.id   AF-A0A934L1K6-F1
#
_cell.length_a   1.000
_cell.length_b   1.000
_cell.length_c   1.000
_cell.angle_alpha   90.00
_cell.angle_beta   90.00
_cell.angle_gamma   90.00
#
_symmetry.space_group_name_H-M   'P 1'
#
loop_
_entity.id
_entity.type
_entity.pdbx_description
1 polymer ?
#
loop_
_entity_poly.entity_id
_entity_poly.type
_entity_poly.pdbx_seq_one_letter_code
_entity_poly.pdbx_strand_id
1 'polypeptide(L)'
;MTRLLAFSIRPLVIAVAIAGAVRCQTLPELAVRGLDPVALCNGEEVPGAEDRTIDLRRYRYRFASDANRATFEADPERWCIQLGGGCGRMGPLSGVGDPERFAVHDGRIYIFASDGCRTGFLKDPARFMETADPAVEGDDDAHAAANELLDRAVDAIGGAERLKALRSVAMRDEREQEHEGRKVKTGSSLLLAAPGRIRSESWWDAYHVALVSSGRAGFVAERRGADGERTVWDFDGSQALLHAKNALREPIALLAARGRDGYVAVAKGEREVGDRKARDVAISFFGVTTTLWIDVEDGRVLGASYHGRLGPSANAEVELRFDDFRDVDGFVLPFVRRASIGGKDAGTRTWTSVVVNGELDRALFRR
;
A
#
# COMPACT_ATOMS: atom_id res chain seq x y z
N MET A 1 -13.58 -51.36 73.84
CA MET A 1 -12.31 -51.01 73.17
C MET A 1 -12.58 -51.02 71.66
N THR A 2 -12.92 -49.87 71.09
CA THR A 2 -13.44 -49.76 69.72
C THR A 2 -12.47 -48.91 68.91
N ARG A 3 -11.83 -49.51 67.90
CA ARG A 3 -10.83 -48.87 67.03
C ARG A 3 -11.54 -47.95 66.03
N LEU A 4 -11.14 -46.67 65.96
CA LEU A 4 -11.48 -45.77 64.86
C LEU A 4 -10.52 -46.01 63.67
N LEU A 5 -11.10 -46.22 62.48
CA LEU A 5 -10.41 -46.23 61.19
C LEU A 5 -10.31 -44.79 60.65
N ALA A 6 -9.10 -44.33 60.36
CA ALA A 6 -8.84 -43.06 59.70
C ALA A 6 -8.84 -43.26 58.16
N PHE A 7 -9.76 -42.61 57.46
CA PHE A 7 -9.76 -42.53 56.00
C PHE A 7 -8.88 -41.37 55.54
N SER A 8 -7.79 -41.67 54.83
CA SER A 8 -6.90 -40.71 54.19
C SER A 8 -7.46 -40.30 52.83
N ILE A 9 -7.93 -39.07 52.68
CA ILE A 9 -8.33 -38.48 51.40
C ILE A 9 -7.07 -38.01 50.67
N ARG A 10 -6.77 -38.60 49.50
CA ARG A 10 -5.72 -38.12 48.59
C ARG A 10 -6.33 -37.12 47.59
N PRO A 11 -5.76 -35.90 47.42
CA PRO A 11 -6.23 -34.98 46.40
C PRO A 11 -5.78 -35.44 44.99
N LEU A 12 -6.72 -35.42 44.06
CA LEU A 12 -6.51 -35.68 42.64
C LEU A 12 -5.93 -34.42 41.98
N VAL A 13 -4.68 -34.46 41.55
CA VAL A 13 -4.07 -33.38 40.75
C VAL A 13 -4.44 -33.60 39.28
N ILE A 14 -5.32 -32.77 38.75
CA ILE A 14 -5.63 -32.74 37.31
C ILE A 14 -4.59 -31.85 36.64
N ALA A 15 -3.66 -32.46 35.90
CA ALA A 15 -2.71 -31.74 35.06
C ALA A 15 -3.42 -31.33 33.76
N VAL A 16 -3.73 -30.04 33.62
CA VAL A 16 -4.19 -29.46 32.34
C VAL A 16 -2.94 -29.24 31.48
N ALA A 17 -2.73 -30.11 30.49
CA ALA A 17 -1.73 -29.89 29.45
C ALA A 17 -2.24 -28.78 28.52
N ILE A 18 -1.75 -27.56 28.70
CA ILE A 18 -1.90 -26.49 27.71
C ILE A 18 -0.98 -26.82 26.55
N ALA A 19 -1.53 -27.46 25.52
CA ALA A 19 -0.86 -27.58 24.23
C ALA A 19 -0.79 -26.17 23.62
N GLY A 20 0.30 -25.45 23.91
CA GLY A 20 0.63 -24.22 23.22
C GLY A 20 0.81 -24.55 21.74
N ALA A 21 -0.04 -23.98 20.88
CA ALA A 21 0.22 -23.98 19.46
C ALA A 21 1.55 -23.26 19.23
N VAL A 22 2.61 -24.03 19.01
CA VAL A 22 3.87 -23.51 18.48
C VAL A 22 3.52 -23.02 17.07
N ARG A 23 3.30 -21.71 16.95
CA ARG A 23 3.35 -21.06 15.64
C ARG A 23 4.78 -21.32 15.14
N CYS A 24 4.92 -22.16 14.12
CA CYS A 24 6.15 -22.24 13.37
C CYS A 24 6.35 -20.85 12.76
N GLN A 25 7.13 -19.98 13.41
CA GLN A 25 7.53 -18.75 12.76
C GLN A 25 8.49 -19.21 11.67
N THR A 26 8.06 -19.08 10.40
CA THR A 26 8.97 -19.21 9.25
C THR A 26 10.24 -18.43 9.57
N LEU A 27 11.39 -19.11 9.56
CA LEU A 27 12.67 -18.46 9.83
C LEU A 27 12.81 -17.26 8.88
N PRO A 28 13.35 -16.11 9.36
CA PRO A 28 13.55 -14.96 8.50
C PRO A 28 14.43 -15.34 7.31
N GLU A 29 14.08 -14.80 6.15
CA GLU A 29 14.82 -15.04 4.91
C GLU A 29 16.20 -14.39 4.99
N LEU A 30 17.23 -15.04 4.49
CA LEU A 30 18.59 -14.50 4.58
C LEU A 30 18.74 -13.26 3.68
N ALA A 31 19.10 -12.12 4.26
CA ALA A 31 19.32 -10.89 3.50
C ALA A 31 20.56 -11.03 2.61
N VAL A 32 20.47 -10.57 1.35
CA VAL A 32 21.60 -10.43 0.41
C VAL A 32 22.57 -11.62 0.42
N ARG A 33 22.03 -12.85 0.42
CA ARG A 33 22.79 -14.12 0.43
C ARG A 33 23.71 -14.31 1.64
N GLY A 34 23.48 -13.57 2.72
CA GLY A 34 24.29 -13.60 3.94
C GLY A 34 25.50 -12.67 3.93
N LEU A 35 25.60 -11.76 2.96
CA LEU A 35 26.61 -10.70 2.97
C LEU A 35 26.33 -9.68 4.07
N ASP A 36 27.41 -9.07 4.57
CA ASP A 36 27.33 -7.95 5.50
C ASP A 36 26.73 -6.72 4.77
N PRO A 37 25.57 -6.21 5.21
CA PRO A 37 24.90 -5.11 4.51
C PRO A 37 25.67 -3.79 4.59
N VAL A 38 26.43 -3.57 5.67
CA VAL A 38 27.23 -2.34 5.85
C VAL A 38 28.44 -2.39 4.93
N ALA A 39 29.16 -3.52 4.90
CA ALA A 39 30.26 -3.73 3.96
C ALA A 39 29.76 -3.62 2.51
N LEU A 40 28.62 -4.24 2.21
CA LEU A 40 28.02 -4.23 0.88
C LEU A 40 27.69 -2.80 0.41
N CYS A 41 27.06 -1.99 1.24
CA CYS A 41 26.77 -0.59 0.94
C CYS A 41 28.04 0.28 0.76
N ASN A 42 29.17 -0.15 1.31
CA ASN A 42 30.48 0.47 1.12
C ASN A 42 31.26 -0.10 -0.08
N GLY A 43 30.66 -1.01 -0.84
CA GLY A 43 31.24 -1.58 -2.06
C GLY A 43 31.98 -2.91 -1.87
N GLU A 44 31.88 -3.53 -0.70
CA GLU A 44 32.59 -4.78 -0.37
C GLU A 44 31.61 -5.95 -0.17
N GLU A 45 31.77 -7.03 -0.94
CA GLU A 45 30.99 -8.26 -0.73
C GLU A 45 31.68 -9.16 0.31
N VAL A 46 31.48 -8.85 1.59
CA VAL A 46 32.04 -9.63 2.71
C VAL A 46 30.96 -10.52 3.32
N PRO A 47 31.16 -11.86 3.43
CA PRO A 47 30.23 -12.73 4.14
C PRO A 47 30.10 -12.35 5.61
N GLY A 48 28.87 -12.27 6.12
CA GLY A 48 28.61 -12.11 7.54
C GLY A 48 28.67 -13.44 8.30
N ALA A 49 28.98 -13.37 9.60
CA ALA A 49 29.05 -14.53 10.46
C ALA A 49 27.65 -15.01 10.92
N GLU A 50 27.47 -16.31 11.12
CA GLU A 50 26.15 -16.89 11.49
C GLU A 50 25.71 -16.53 12.92
N ASP A 51 26.67 -16.22 13.78
CA ASP A 51 26.47 -15.83 15.18
C ASP A 51 26.27 -14.32 15.37
N ARG A 52 26.57 -13.50 14.35
CA ARG A 52 26.41 -12.05 14.36
C ARG A 52 25.25 -11.66 13.46
N THR A 53 24.05 -11.66 14.04
CA THR A 53 22.82 -11.41 13.28
C THR A 53 21.92 -10.35 13.89
N ILE A 54 21.12 -9.73 13.03
CA ILE A 54 19.98 -8.90 13.39
C ILE A 54 18.82 -9.33 12.49
N ASP A 55 17.68 -9.66 13.10
CA ASP A 55 16.43 -9.91 12.38
C ASP A 55 15.65 -8.60 12.29
N LEU A 56 15.32 -8.17 11.07
CA LEU A 56 14.54 -6.96 10.82
C LEU A 56 13.51 -7.23 9.72
N ARG A 57 12.24 -7.00 10.05
CA ARG A 57 11.08 -7.35 9.20
C ARG A 57 11.13 -8.83 8.80
N ARG A 58 11.18 -9.15 7.52
CA ARG A 58 11.23 -10.54 7.02
C ARG A 58 12.64 -11.10 6.85
N TYR A 59 13.67 -10.30 7.13
CA TYR A 59 15.04 -10.62 6.76
C TYR A 59 15.95 -10.83 7.97
N ARG A 60 16.87 -11.79 7.85
CA ARG A 60 18.02 -11.98 8.73
C ARG A 60 19.26 -11.37 8.10
N TYR A 61 19.81 -10.34 8.74
CA TYR A 61 21.07 -9.72 8.36
C TYR A 61 22.21 -10.40 9.12
N ARG A 62 23.31 -10.70 8.42
CA ARG A 62 24.55 -11.22 9.01
C ARG A 62 25.63 -10.13 8.94
N PHE A 63 26.57 -10.12 9.88
CA PHE A 63 27.63 -9.11 9.94
C PHE A 63 29.01 -9.74 10.03
N ALA A 64 29.95 -9.19 9.29
CA ALA A 64 31.36 -9.60 9.27
C ALA A 64 32.10 -9.15 10.55
N SER A 65 31.60 -8.10 11.21
CA SER A 65 32.17 -7.58 12.46
C SER A 65 31.08 -7.04 13.40
N ASP A 66 31.39 -6.97 14.69
CA ASP A 66 30.50 -6.34 15.69
C ASP A 66 30.35 -4.83 15.45
N ALA A 67 31.36 -4.19 14.86
CA ALA A 67 31.30 -2.78 14.48
C ALA A 67 30.26 -2.52 13.37
N ASN A 68 30.21 -3.39 12.34
CA ASN A 68 29.19 -3.30 11.29
C ASN A 68 27.80 -3.60 11.84
N ARG A 69 27.68 -4.59 12.74
CA ARG A 69 26.42 -4.88 13.44
C ARG A 69 25.90 -3.66 14.22
N ALA A 70 26.77 -3.01 14.98
CA ALA A 70 26.45 -1.79 15.72
C ALA A 70 26.07 -0.62 14.78
N THR A 71 26.75 -0.52 13.63
CA THR A 71 26.47 0.51 12.61
C THR A 71 25.08 0.31 12.00
N PHE A 72 24.69 -0.95 11.72
CA PHE A 72 23.35 -1.28 11.27
C PHE A 72 22.30 -0.98 12.32
N GLU A 73 22.53 -1.35 13.58
CA GLU A 73 21.59 -1.12 14.69
C GLU A 73 21.35 0.37 14.95
N ALA A 74 22.35 1.22 14.72
CA ALA A 74 22.23 2.66 14.88
C ALA A 74 21.38 3.35 13.78
N ASP A 75 21.36 2.82 12.55
CA ASP A 75 20.60 3.39 11.42
C ASP A 75 20.09 2.29 10.48
N PRO A 76 19.14 1.45 10.93
CA PRO A 76 18.71 0.27 10.16
C PRO A 76 18.09 0.64 8.81
N GLU A 77 17.40 1.79 8.70
CA GLU A 77 16.73 2.21 7.47
C GLU A 77 17.72 2.54 6.33
N ARG A 78 18.98 2.90 6.67
CA ARG A 78 20.04 3.10 5.68
C ARG A 78 20.61 1.79 5.17
N TRP A 79 20.86 0.84 6.07
CA TRP A 79 21.62 -0.37 5.77
C TRP A 79 20.74 -1.59 5.45
N CYS A 80 19.44 -1.54 5.72
CA CYS A 80 18.54 -2.64 5.39
C CYS A 80 18.21 -2.69 3.89
N ILE A 81 17.56 -3.78 3.48
CA ILE A 81 16.94 -3.89 2.17
C ILE A 81 15.84 -2.83 2.08
N GLN A 82 15.89 -2.01 1.04
CA GLN A 82 14.97 -0.90 0.83
C GLN A 82 13.60 -1.37 0.33
N LEU A 83 12.63 -0.46 0.35
CA LEU A 83 11.27 -0.66 -0.16
C LEU A 83 10.53 -1.82 0.52
N GLY A 84 10.94 -2.17 1.75
CA GLY A 84 10.37 -3.28 2.52
C GLY A 84 10.60 -4.64 1.85
N GLY A 85 11.58 -4.73 0.94
CA GLY A 85 11.81 -5.90 0.11
C GLY A 85 10.99 -5.93 -1.19
N GLY A 86 10.23 -4.88 -1.51
CA GLY A 86 9.64 -4.72 -2.84
C GLY A 86 10.71 -4.67 -3.92
N CYS A 87 10.36 -5.08 -5.14
CA CYS A 87 11.29 -5.01 -6.26
C CYS A 87 11.68 -3.55 -6.55
N GLY A 88 12.98 -3.25 -6.58
CA GLY A 88 13.53 -1.90 -6.79
C GLY A 88 13.01 -1.21 -8.06
N ARG A 89 12.66 -1.98 -9.10
CA ARG A 89 12.06 -1.45 -10.33
C ARG A 89 10.54 -1.24 -10.23
N MET A 90 9.83 -2.09 -9.49
CA MET A 90 8.36 -2.10 -9.43
C MET A 90 7.79 -1.29 -8.26
N GLY A 91 8.61 -0.96 -7.26
CA GLY A 91 8.27 -0.09 -6.14
C GLY A 91 7.87 -0.81 -4.84
N PRO A 92 7.63 -0.07 -3.76
CA PRO A 92 7.39 -0.59 -2.40
C PRO A 92 6.22 -1.56 -2.23
N LEU A 93 5.11 -1.31 -2.92
CA LEU A 93 3.89 -2.12 -2.84
C LEU A 93 3.84 -3.25 -3.87
N SER A 94 4.97 -3.51 -4.54
CA SER A 94 5.07 -4.65 -5.45
C SER A 94 5.21 -5.97 -4.69
N GLY A 95 5.24 -7.09 -5.42
CA GLY A 95 5.68 -8.35 -4.84
C GLY A 95 7.13 -8.29 -4.36
N VAL A 96 7.49 -9.25 -3.52
CA VAL A 96 8.81 -9.33 -2.90
C VAL A 96 9.87 -9.64 -3.96
N GLY A 97 11.00 -8.92 -3.92
CA GLY A 97 12.17 -9.24 -4.72
C GLY A 97 12.92 -10.47 -4.19
N ASP A 98 13.91 -10.93 -4.95
CA ASP A 98 14.77 -12.03 -4.51
C ASP A 98 16.06 -11.47 -3.87
N PRO A 99 16.39 -11.80 -2.61
CA PRO A 99 17.63 -11.38 -1.97
C PRO A 99 18.90 -11.86 -2.69
N GLU A 100 18.82 -12.87 -3.55
CA GLU A 100 19.90 -13.30 -4.43
C GLU A 100 20.14 -12.30 -5.57
N ARG A 101 19.13 -11.52 -5.94
CA ARG A 101 19.16 -10.51 -7.01
C ARG A 101 19.15 -9.12 -6.39
N PHE A 102 20.31 -8.64 -5.95
CA PHE A 102 20.46 -7.32 -5.36
C PHE A 102 21.34 -6.37 -6.18
N ALA A 103 21.24 -5.08 -5.87
CA ALA A 103 22.19 -4.05 -6.26
C ALA A 103 22.26 -2.95 -5.19
N VAL A 104 23.43 -2.33 -5.06
CA VAL A 104 23.60 -1.12 -4.25
C VAL A 104 23.47 0.09 -5.17
N HIS A 105 22.65 1.06 -4.75
CA HIS A 105 22.53 2.35 -5.40
C HIS A 105 22.44 3.43 -4.33
N ASP A 106 23.26 4.48 -4.44
CA ASP A 106 23.38 5.57 -3.45
C ASP A 106 23.55 5.06 -2.01
N GLY A 107 24.38 4.04 -1.83
CA GLY A 107 24.68 3.44 -0.53
C GLY A 107 23.50 2.69 0.10
N ARG A 108 22.51 2.28 -0.70
CA ARG A 108 21.31 1.55 -0.26
C ARG A 108 21.09 0.28 -1.06
N ILE A 109 20.58 -0.76 -0.39
CA ILE A 109 20.39 -2.10 -0.97
C ILE A 109 19.00 -2.25 -1.57
N TYR A 110 18.92 -2.55 -2.87
CA TYR A 110 17.68 -2.87 -3.57
C TYR A 110 17.71 -4.33 -4.04
N ILE A 111 16.56 -5.01 -3.93
CA ILE A 111 16.38 -6.37 -4.45
C ILE A 111 15.38 -6.39 -5.60
N PHE A 112 15.41 -7.44 -6.42
CA PHE A 112 14.67 -7.47 -7.68
C PHE A 112 13.94 -8.79 -7.91
N ALA A 113 12.72 -8.71 -8.45
CA ALA A 113 11.92 -9.90 -8.78
C ALA A 113 12.51 -10.72 -9.95
N SER A 114 13.36 -10.11 -10.78
CA SER A 114 14.02 -10.76 -11.91
C SER A 114 15.28 -10.01 -12.35
N ASP A 115 16.15 -10.67 -13.11
CA ASP A 115 17.34 -10.03 -13.69
C ASP A 115 16.99 -8.91 -14.67
N GLY A 116 15.84 -9.03 -15.35
CA GLY A 116 15.29 -7.96 -16.18
C GLY A 116 14.85 -6.75 -15.36
N CYS A 117 14.35 -6.96 -14.13
CA CYS A 117 14.07 -5.84 -13.22
C CYS A 117 15.35 -5.15 -12.78
N ARG A 118 16.35 -5.92 -12.34
CA ARG A 118 17.66 -5.41 -11.91
C ARG A 118 18.36 -4.62 -13.01
N THR A 119 18.50 -5.23 -14.19
CA THR A 119 19.13 -4.60 -15.34
C THR A 119 18.37 -3.35 -15.79
N GLY A 120 17.04 -3.37 -15.74
CA GLY A 120 16.22 -2.20 -16.06
C GLY A 120 16.39 -1.05 -15.07
N PHE A 121 16.43 -1.37 -13.77
CA PHE A 121 16.66 -0.39 -12.71
C PHE A 121 18.03 0.28 -12.84
N LEU A 122 19.10 -0.50 -13.01
CA LEU A 122 20.47 0.01 -13.09
C LEU A 122 20.73 0.97 -14.27
N LYS A 123 19.88 0.96 -15.29
CA LYS A 123 19.98 1.90 -16.42
C LYS A 123 19.52 3.30 -16.05
N ASP A 124 18.53 3.43 -15.18
CA ASP A 124 17.92 4.70 -14.78
C ASP A 124 17.24 4.53 -13.41
N PRO A 125 18.01 4.47 -12.31
CA PRO A 125 17.44 4.23 -10.98
C PRO A 125 16.45 5.31 -10.55
N ALA A 126 16.76 6.58 -10.83
CA ALA A 126 15.98 7.74 -10.41
C ALA A 126 14.53 7.66 -10.90
N ARG A 127 14.31 7.12 -12.11
CA ARG A 127 12.98 6.87 -12.69
C ARG A 127 12.10 5.91 -11.88
N PHE A 128 12.68 5.08 -11.03
CA PHE A 128 11.96 4.12 -10.20
C PHE A 128 11.90 4.52 -8.73
N MET A 129 12.56 5.60 -8.31
CA MET A 129 12.55 6.08 -6.94
C MET A 129 11.34 6.97 -6.68
N GLU A 130 10.62 6.69 -5.60
CA GLU A 130 9.48 7.51 -5.18
C GLU A 130 9.96 8.93 -4.84
N THR A 131 9.34 9.92 -5.47
CA THR A 131 9.63 11.33 -5.23
C THR A 131 8.55 11.96 -4.34
N ALA A 132 8.89 13.10 -3.75
CA ALA A 132 7.88 13.92 -3.09
C ALA A 132 6.94 14.49 -4.15
N ASP A 133 5.65 14.51 -3.86
CA ASP A 133 4.69 15.17 -4.75
C ASP A 133 4.96 16.69 -4.67
N PRO A 134 4.83 17.43 -5.79
CA PRO A 134 5.09 18.87 -5.78
C PRO A 134 4.10 19.58 -4.87
N ALA A 135 4.57 20.63 -4.19
CA ALA A 135 3.69 21.55 -3.47
C ALA A 135 2.71 22.21 -4.46
N VAL A 136 1.51 22.50 -3.97
CA VAL A 136 0.50 23.20 -4.75
C VAL A 136 0.52 24.68 -4.37
N GLU A 137 0.86 25.53 -5.34
CA GLU A 137 0.91 26.99 -5.21
C GLU A 137 -0.17 27.65 -6.08
N GLY A 138 -0.71 28.78 -5.62
CA GLY A 138 -1.73 29.57 -6.33
C GLY A 138 -1.94 30.93 -5.66
N ASP A 139 -2.52 31.88 -6.40
CA ASP A 139 -3.00 33.14 -5.84
C ASP A 139 -4.39 32.97 -5.19
N ASP A 140 -4.88 34.01 -4.53
CA ASP A 140 -6.15 34.00 -3.81
C ASP A 140 -7.34 33.66 -4.74
N ASP A 141 -7.30 34.14 -6.00
CA ASP A 141 -8.33 33.87 -7.00
C ASP A 141 -8.34 32.38 -7.41
N ALA A 142 -7.17 31.77 -7.60
CA ALA A 142 -7.07 30.36 -7.92
C ALA A 142 -7.50 29.47 -6.74
N HIS A 143 -7.24 29.88 -5.50
CA HIS A 143 -7.77 29.21 -4.31
C HIS A 143 -9.29 29.34 -4.20
N ALA A 144 -9.84 30.54 -4.43
CA ALA A 144 -11.29 30.77 -4.40
C ALA A 144 -12.00 29.93 -5.48
N ALA A 145 -11.49 29.91 -6.70
CA ALA A 145 -12.03 29.11 -7.79
C ALA A 145 -11.96 27.60 -7.51
N ALA A 146 -10.89 27.12 -6.87
CA ALA A 146 -10.81 25.72 -6.43
C ALA A 146 -11.90 25.40 -5.41
N ASN A 147 -12.11 26.28 -4.43
CA ASN A 147 -13.10 26.06 -3.38
C ASN A 147 -14.52 25.99 -3.94
N GLU A 148 -14.88 26.87 -4.89
CA GLU A 148 -16.21 26.82 -5.54
C GLU A 148 -16.42 25.50 -6.31
N LEU A 149 -15.42 25.05 -7.08
CA LEU A 149 -15.51 23.77 -7.78
C LEU A 149 -15.56 22.59 -6.83
N LEU A 150 -14.84 22.65 -5.71
CA LEU A 150 -14.89 21.62 -4.67
C LEU A 150 -16.23 21.61 -3.93
N ASP A 151 -16.91 22.75 -3.75
CA ASP A 151 -18.29 22.78 -3.24
C ASP A 151 -19.21 22.01 -4.18
N ARG A 152 -19.16 22.30 -5.47
CA ARG A 152 -19.94 21.58 -6.48
C ARG A 152 -19.61 20.09 -6.52
N ALA A 153 -18.33 19.72 -6.42
CA ALA A 153 -17.91 18.32 -6.39
C ALA A 153 -18.38 17.58 -5.13
N VAL A 154 -18.38 18.25 -3.98
CA VAL A 154 -18.95 17.72 -2.74
C VAL A 154 -20.45 17.47 -2.90
N ASP A 155 -21.19 18.40 -3.51
CA ASP A 155 -22.61 18.22 -3.76
C ASP A 155 -22.87 17.08 -4.76
N ALA A 156 -22.12 17.05 -5.88
CA ALA A 156 -22.25 16.07 -6.94
C ALA A 156 -21.97 14.63 -6.48
N ILE A 157 -21.02 14.42 -5.56
CA ILE A 157 -20.68 13.09 -5.07
C ILE A 157 -21.67 12.55 -4.03
N GLY A 158 -22.46 13.40 -3.36
CA GLY A 158 -23.42 12.96 -2.33
C GLY A 158 -23.68 13.95 -1.18
N GLY A 159 -22.98 15.07 -1.14
CA GLY A 159 -23.17 16.17 -0.20
C GLY A 159 -22.27 16.10 1.05
N ALA A 160 -22.01 17.28 1.63
CA ALA A 160 -21.08 17.45 2.74
C ALA A 160 -21.42 16.62 3.98
N GLU A 161 -22.69 16.53 4.35
CA GLU A 161 -23.12 15.80 5.55
C GLU A 161 -22.87 14.29 5.43
N ARG A 162 -23.07 13.71 4.24
CA ARG A 162 -22.75 12.29 4.00
C ARG A 162 -21.25 12.04 4.04
N LEU A 163 -20.45 12.92 3.42
CA LEU A 163 -18.99 12.83 3.47
C LEU A 163 -18.46 12.92 4.91
N LYS A 164 -19.00 13.81 5.74
CA LYS A 164 -18.66 13.90 7.18
C LYS A 164 -19.03 12.63 7.94
N ALA A 165 -20.13 11.97 7.57
CA ALA A 165 -20.57 10.72 8.16
C ALA A 165 -19.88 9.47 7.57
N LEU A 166 -18.93 9.63 6.64
CA LEU A 166 -18.25 8.53 5.97
C LEU A 166 -17.35 7.75 6.95
N ARG A 167 -17.69 6.49 7.17
CA ARG A 167 -16.95 5.54 8.02
C ARG A 167 -16.10 4.58 7.22
N SER A 168 -16.60 4.13 6.07
CA SER A 168 -15.87 3.19 5.23
C SER A 168 -16.31 3.25 3.77
N VAL A 169 -15.38 2.91 2.88
CA VAL A 169 -15.65 2.61 1.47
C VAL A 169 -14.87 1.35 1.13
N ALA A 170 -15.57 0.31 0.69
CA ALA A 170 -14.98 -0.92 0.20
C ALA A 170 -15.25 -1.03 -1.30
N MET A 171 -14.20 -1.18 -2.10
CA MET A 171 -14.28 -1.39 -3.54
C MET A 171 -13.63 -2.74 -3.85
N ARG A 172 -14.26 -3.54 -4.71
CA ARG A 172 -13.76 -4.86 -5.11
C ARG A 172 -13.91 -5.05 -6.60
N ASP A 173 -12.89 -5.63 -7.22
CA ASP A 173 -12.97 -6.24 -8.54
C ASP A 173 -12.60 -7.71 -8.44
N GLU A 174 -13.28 -8.55 -9.22
CA GLU A 174 -12.98 -9.97 -9.36
C GLU A 174 -13.31 -10.41 -10.78
N ARG A 175 -12.43 -11.21 -11.37
CA ARG A 175 -12.56 -11.72 -12.73
C ARG A 175 -12.06 -13.16 -12.76
N GLU A 176 -12.64 -13.96 -13.64
CA GLU A 176 -12.10 -15.27 -14.02
C GLU A 176 -11.30 -15.09 -15.31
N GLN A 177 -10.06 -15.57 -15.32
CA GLN A 177 -9.18 -15.53 -16.48
C GLN A 177 -8.71 -16.93 -16.84
N GLU A 178 -8.53 -17.20 -18.13
CA GLU A 178 -7.88 -18.43 -18.57
C GLU A 178 -6.37 -18.23 -18.57
N HIS A 179 -5.67 -19.09 -17.82
CA HIS A 179 -4.22 -19.12 -17.75
C HIS A 179 -3.76 -20.57 -17.94
N GLU A 180 -2.96 -20.81 -18.99
CA GLU A 180 -2.46 -22.15 -19.33
C GLU A 180 -3.56 -23.24 -19.38
N GLY A 181 -4.73 -22.90 -19.94
CA GLY A 181 -5.87 -23.82 -20.06
C GLY A 181 -6.67 -24.04 -18.77
N ARG A 182 -6.37 -23.30 -17.69
CA ARG A 182 -7.12 -23.34 -16.43
C ARG A 182 -7.82 -22.02 -16.17
N LYS A 183 -9.01 -22.10 -15.57
CA LYS A 183 -9.74 -20.94 -15.07
C LYS A 183 -9.17 -20.52 -13.72
N VAL A 184 -8.63 -19.32 -13.67
CA VAL A 184 -8.03 -18.70 -12.49
C VAL A 184 -8.87 -17.51 -12.07
N LYS A 185 -9.26 -17.48 -10.79
CA LYS A 185 -9.88 -16.29 -10.19
C LYS A 185 -8.80 -15.30 -9.79
N THR A 186 -8.98 -14.06 -10.20
CA THR A 186 -8.07 -12.96 -9.88
C THR A 186 -8.88 -11.73 -9.55
N GLY A 187 -8.34 -10.88 -8.70
CA GLY A 187 -9.02 -9.67 -8.31
C GLY A 187 -8.28 -8.91 -7.26
N SER A 188 -8.90 -7.82 -6.86
CA SER A 188 -8.35 -6.95 -5.85
C SER A 188 -9.43 -6.15 -5.13
N SER A 189 -9.09 -5.67 -3.94
CA SER A 189 -9.98 -4.82 -3.16
C SER A 189 -9.23 -3.67 -2.51
N LEU A 190 -9.96 -2.58 -2.27
CA LEU A 190 -9.54 -1.45 -1.48
C LEU A 190 -10.61 -1.18 -0.42
N LEU A 191 -10.22 -1.17 0.84
CA LEU A 191 -11.05 -0.77 1.96
C LEU A 191 -10.41 0.45 2.62
N LEU A 192 -11.09 1.57 2.54
CA LEU A 192 -10.79 2.79 3.26
C LEU A 192 -11.69 2.83 4.49
N ALA A 193 -11.13 2.90 5.70
CA ALA A 193 -11.89 2.95 6.94
C ALA A 193 -11.42 4.13 7.80
N ALA A 194 -12.36 4.99 8.18
CA ALA A 194 -12.06 6.17 8.98
C ALA A 194 -11.74 5.80 10.45
N PRO A 195 -10.85 6.56 11.12
CA PRO A 195 -9.89 7.47 10.52
C PRO A 195 -8.65 6.69 10.00
N GLY A 196 -8.27 6.94 8.73
CA GLY A 196 -6.93 6.64 8.21
C GLY A 196 -6.48 5.17 8.20
N ARG A 197 -7.39 4.19 8.28
CA ARG A 197 -7.09 2.77 8.13
C ARG A 197 -7.31 2.35 6.68
N ILE A 198 -6.34 1.67 6.10
CA ILE A 198 -6.36 1.27 4.70
C ILE A 198 -6.06 -0.21 4.63
N ARG A 199 -6.85 -0.95 3.87
CA ARG A 199 -6.57 -2.33 3.51
C ARG A 199 -6.68 -2.48 2.00
N SER A 200 -5.63 -2.94 1.36
CA SER A 200 -5.62 -3.28 -0.05
C SER A 200 -5.26 -4.73 -0.22
N GLU A 201 -6.00 -5.44 -1.05
CA GLU A 201 -5.77 -6.86 -1.27
C GLU A 201 -5.65 -7.14 -2.76
N SER A 202 -4.86 -8.13 -3.10
CA SER A 202 -4.87 -8.75 -4.41
C SER A 202 -4.76 -10.26 -4.27
N TRP A 203 -5.39 -10.97 -5.19
CA TRP A 203 -5.32 -12.42 -5.25
C TRP A 203 -5.22 -12.90 -6.69
N TRP A 204 -4.55 -14.03 -6.83
CA TRP A 204 -4.39 -14.75 -8.08
C TRP A 204 -4.44 -16.24 -7.78
N ASP A 205 -5.51 -16.90 -8.19
CA ASP A 205 -5.80 -18.28 -7.82
C ASP A 205 -5.72 -18.47 -6.29
N ALA A 206 -4.78 -19.29 -5.83
CA ALA A 206 -4.54 -19.57 -4.43
C ALA A 206 -3.52 -18.63 -3.76
N TYR A 207 -2.96 -17.67 -4.50
CA TYR A 207 -2.12 -16.60 -3.94
C TYR A 207 -2.99 -15.45 -3.44
N HIS A 208 -2.72 -14.96 -2.23
CA HIS A 208 -3.40 -13.81 -1.64
C HIS A 208 -2.41 -12.95 -0.87
N VAL A 209 -2.49 -11.63 -1.07
CA VAL A 209 -1.72 -10.66 -0.31
C VAL A 209 -2.63 -9.53 0.17
N ALA A 210 -2.49 -9.17 1.44
CA ALA A 210 -3.15 -8.04 2.05
C ALA A 210 -2.11 -7.06 2.59
N LEU A 211 -2.21 -5.81 2.14
CA LEU A 211 -1.48 -4.66 2.61
C LEU A 211 -2.39 -3.91 3.56
N VAL A 212 -1.99 -3.76 4.82
CA VAL A 212 -2.81 -3.14 5.87
C VAL A 212 -2.01 -2.03 6.52
N SER A 213 -2.56 -0.81 6.57
CA SER A 213 -1.89 0.33 7.19
C SER A 213 -2.82 1.22 8.00
N SER A 214 -2.22 1.94 8.95
CA SER A 214 -2.82 3.04 9.67
C SER A 214 -1.74 4.07 9.97
N GLY A 215 -1.87 5.26 9.35
CA GLY A 215 -0.82 6.27 9.41
C GLY A 215 0.50 5.75 8.80
N ARG A 216 1.59 5.82 9.57
CA ARG A 216 2.93 5.35 9.13
C ARG A 216 3.23 3.89 9.49
N ALA A 217 2.31 3.21 10.18
CA ALA A 217 2.47 1.81 10.57
C ALA A 217 1.62 0.91 9.67
N GLY A 218 2.06 -0.32 9.47
CA GLY A 218 1.34 -1.30 8.67
C GLY A 218 2.03 -2.64 8.64
N PHE A 219 1.40 -3.61 8.00
CA PHE A 219 1.93 -4.94 7.77
C PHE A 219 1.43 -5.49 6.44
N VAL A 220 2.23 -6.37 5.85
CA VAL A 220 1.82 -7.25 4.76
C VAL A 220 1.47 -8.60 5.36
N ALA A 221 0.34 -9.17 4.93
CA ALA A 221 0.00 -10.56 5.18
C ALA A 221 -0.12 -11.28 3.83
N GLU A 222 0.74 -12.26 3.60
CA GLU A 222 0.78 -13.05 2.37
C GLU A 222 0.40 -14.50 2.65
N ARG A 223 -0.27 -15.13 1.69
CA ARG A 223 -0.54 -16.57 1.66
C ARG A 223 -0.27 -17.07 0.25
N ARG A 224 0.52 -18.14 0.14
CA ARG A 224 0.88 -18.78 -1.14
C ARG A 224 0.28 -20.18 -1.21
N GLY A 225 -0.77 -20.37 -1.99
CA GLY A 225 -1.47 -21.66 -2.08
C GLY A 225 -2.60 -21.78 -1.07
N ALA A 226 -3.54 -22.68 -1.34
CA ALA A 226 -4.76 -22.83 -0.52
C ALA A 226 -4.41 -23.25 0.91
N ASP A 227 -3.45 -24.17 1.03
CA ASP A 227 -2.93 -24.68 2.31
C ASP A 227 -1.64 -23.96 2.75
N GLY A 228 -1.26 -22.88 2.05
CA GLY A 228 -0.05 -22.13 2.34
C GLY A 228 -0.08 -21.49 3.71
N GLU A 229 1.06 -21.48 4.40
CA GLU A 229 1.21 -20.73 5.64
C GLU A 229 1.03 -19.23 5.39
N ARG A 230 0.34 -18.56 6.31
CA ARG A 230 0.18 -17.11 6.28
C ARG A 230 1.43 -16.47 6.87
N THR A 231 2.22 -15.79 6.04
CA THR A 231 3.40 -15.04 6.46
C THR A 231 3.02 -13.57 6.68
N VAL A 232 3.59 -12.95 7.73
CA VAL A 232 3.25 -11.57 8.11
C VAL A 232 4.49 -10.80 8.51
N TRP A 233 4.70 -9.64 7.90
CA TRP A 233 5.82 -8.74 8.22
C TRP A 233 5.38 -7.29 8.24
N ASP A 234 6.09 -6.49 9.02
CA ASP A 234 5.79 -5.06 9.17
C ASP A 234 6.23 -4.28 7.93
N PHE A 235 5.50 -3.22 7.62
CA PHE A 235 5.84 -2.28 6.54
C PHE A 235 7.19 -1.62 6.79
N ASP A 236 7.84 -1.22 5.71
CA ASP A 236 8.82 -0.14 5.77
C ASP A 236 8.16 1.24 5.57
N GLY A 237 8.92 2.30 5.83
CA GLY A 237 8.40 3.67 5.70
C GLY A 237 7.90 4.01 4.30
N SER A 238 8.54 3.48 3.24
CA SER A 238 8.13 3.72 1.86
C SER A 238 6.85 2.97 1.46
N GLN A 239 6.64 1.74 1.98
CA GLN A 239 5.38 1.03 1.85
C GLN A 239 4.23 1.80 2.50
N ALA A 240 4.39 2.23 3.75
CA ALA A 240 3.36 3.00 4.44
C ALA A 240 3.02 4.30 3.70
N LEU A 241 4.05 5.01 3.23
CA LEU A 241 3.88 6.24 2.46
C LEU A 241 3.09 5.99 1.17
N LEU A 242 3.56 5.07 0.31
CA LEU A 242 2.92 4.82 -0.99
C LEU A 242 1.50 4.27 -0.82
N HIS A 243 1.25 3.47 0.22
CA HIS A 243 -0.09 2.95 0.50
C HIS A 243 -1.06 4.07 0.89
N ALA A 244 -0.62 5.01 1.73
CA ALA A 244 -1.37 6.22 2.05
C ALA A 244 -1.57 7.13 0.82
N LYS A 245 -0.53 7.33 -0.01
CA LYS A 245 -0.64 8.12 -1.26
C LYS A 245 -1.74 7.57 -2.17
N ASN A 246 -1.77 6.25 -2.37
CA ASN A 246 -2.75 5.61 -3.24
C ASN A 246 -4.18 5.71 -2.67
N ALA A 247 -4.36 5.60 -1.36
CA ALA A 247 -5.67 5.80 -0.74
C ALA A 247 -6.17 7.24 -0.86
N LEU A 248 -5.28 8.21 -0.69
CA LEU A 248 -5.58 9.64 -0.86
C LEU A 248 -5.71 10.07 -2.32
N ARG A 249 -5.61 9.17 -3.30
CA ARG A 249 -5.90 9.46 -4.71
C ARG A 249 -7.34 9.11 -5.12
N GLU A 250 -8.11 8.48 -4.24
CA GLU A 250 -9.52 8.18 -4.48
C GLU A 250 -10.38 9.45 -4.26
N PRO A 251 -11.23 9.86 -5.22
CA PRO A 251 -11.98 11.13 -5.14
C PRO A 251 -12.81 11.28 -3.87
N ILE A 252 -13.54 10.24 -3.45
CA ILE A 252 -14.33 10.26 -2.22
C ILE A 252 -13.47 10.49 -0.98
N ALA A 253 -12.24 9.97 -0.95
CA ALA A 253 -11.32 10.16 0.17
C ALA A 253 -10.76 11.59 0.22
N LEU A 254 -10.41 12.17 -0.93
CA LEU A 254 -9.96 13.56 -1.03
C LEU A 254 -11.06 14.54 -0.65
N LEU A 255 -12.27 14.36 -1.20
CA LEU A 255 -13.40 15.24 -0.90
C LEU A 255 -13.83 15.13 0.57
N ALA A 256 -13.77 13.93 1.17
CA ALA A 256 -14.01 13.76 2.60
C ALA A 256 -12.92 14.37 3.49
N ALA A 257 -11.71 14.59 2.97
CA ALA A 257 -10.63 15.25 3.68
C ALA A 257 -10.69 16.78 3.64
N ARG A 258 -11.63 17.36 2.85
CA ARG A 258 -11.78 18.80 2.70
C ARG A 258 -11.99 19.49 4.05
N GLY A 259 -11.29 20.59 4.27
CA GLY A 259 -11.35 21.39 5.49
C GLY A 259 -10.48 20.86 6.65
N ARG A 260 -9.72 19.78 6.44
CA ARG A 260 -8.72 19.32 7.41
C ARG A 260 -7.43 20.13 7.29
N ASP A 261 -6.70 20.25 8.40
CA ASP A 261 -5.43 20.95 8.45
C ASP A 261 -4.44 20.42 7.39
N GLY A 262 -3.80 21.33 6.67
CA GLY A 262 -2.87 21.01 5.58
C GLY A 262 -3.52 20.60 4.27
N TYR A 263 -4.86 20.70 4.14
CA TYR A 263 -5.55 20.57 2.85
C TYR A 263 -5.43 21.87 2.07
N VAL A 264 -4.73 21.83 0.92
CA VAL A 264 -4.55 22.97 0.04
C VAL A 264 -5.08 22.63 -1.33
N ALA A 265 -5.91 23.50 -1.92
CA ALA A 265 -6.47 23.30 -3.25
C ALA A 265 -6.33 24.57 -4.10
N VAL A 266 -5.93 24.39 -5.36
CA VAL A 266 -5.74 25.48 -6.33
C VAL A 266 -6.31 25.08 -7.68
N ALA A 267 -7.13 25.97 -8.26
CA ALA A 267 -7.66 25.77 -9.59
C ALA A 267 -6.56 26.06 -10.61
N LYS A 268 -6.44 25.19 -11.61
CA LYS A 268 -5.47 25.25 -12.69
C LYS A 268 -6.22 25.47 -14.02
N GLY A 269 -5.68 24.92 -15.10
CA GLY A 269 -6.22 25.07 -16.44
C GLY A 269 -7.56 24.37 -16.65
N GLU A 270 -8.23 24.74 -17.73
CA GLU A 270 -9.40 24.06 -18.24
C GLU A 270 -8.98 22.87 -19.11
N ARG A 271 -9.85 21.86 -19.20
CA ARG A 271 -9.69 20.70 -20.08
C ARG A 271 -11.02 20.20 -20.62
N GLU A 272 -10.95 19.47 -21.73
CA GLU A 272 -12.09 18.74 -22.27
C GLU A 272 -11.96 17.25 -21.91
N VAL A 273 -13.06 16.65 -21.46
CA VAL A 273 -13.14 15.22 -21.11
C VAL A 273 -14.30 14.59 -21.86
N GLY A 274 -14.06 14.19 -23.10
CA GLY A 274 -15.13 13.80 -24.01
C GLY A 274 -15.88 15.02 -24.51
N ASP A 275 -17.19 15.07 -24.28
CA ASP A 275 -18.09 16.18 -24.60
C ASP A 275 -18.24 17.20 -23.46
N ARG A 276 -17.61 16.94 -22.31
CA ARG A 276 -17.72 17.75 -21.10
C ARG A 276 -16.53 18.68 -20.90
N LYS A 277 -16.78 19.85 -20.33
CA LYS A 277 -15.75 20.81 -19.92
C LYS A 277 -15.45 20.65 -18.44
N ALA A 278 -14.18 20.50 -18.11
CA ALA A 278 -13.72 20.40 -16.74
C ALA A 278 -12.62 21.43 -16.46
N ARG A 279 -12.41 21.71 -15.18
CA ARG A 279 -11.27 22.47 -14.70
C ARG A 279 -10.45 21.62 -13.75
N ASP A 280 -9.14 21.75 -13.87
CA ASP A 280 -8.19 21.08 -13.01
C ASP A 280 -8.18 21.74 -11.64
N VAL A 281 -8.29 20.94 -10.59
CA VAL A 281 -8.13 21.38 -9.21
C VAL A 281 -7.05 20.53 -8.57
N ALA A 282 -5.84 21.11 -8.45
CA ALA A 282 -4.71 20.48 -7.78
C ALA A 282 -4.94 20.53 -6.28
N ILE A 283 -4.92 19.38 -5.62
CA ILE A 283 -5.15 19.22 -4.19
C ILE A 283 -3.91 18.60 -3.57
N SER A 284 -3.28 19.31 -2.63
CA SER A 284 -2.22 18.77 -1.78
C SER A 284 -2.76 18.47 -0.39
N PHE A 285 -2.56 17.24 0.08
CA PHE A 285 -2.92 16.82 1.43
C PHE A 285 -2.01 15.70 1.91
N PHE A 286 -1.45 15.82 3.12
CA PHE A 286 -0.47 14.88 3.68
C PHE A 286 0.75 14.60 2.76
N GLY A 287 1.17 15.60 1.97
CA GLY A 287 2.30 15.45 1.04
C GLY A 287 1.98 14.61 -0.20
N VAL A 288 0.68 14.44 -0.49
CA VAL A 288 0.16 13.82 -1.70
C VAL A 288 -0.51 14.91 -2.52
N THR A 289 -0.13 15.04 -3.79
CA THR A 289 -0.76 15.98 -4.71
C THR A 289 -1.50 15.22 -5.79
N THR A 290 -2.79 15.47 -5.89
CA THR A 290 -3.68 14.89 -6.92
C THR A 290 -4.48 16.02 -7.55
N THR A 291 -4.52 16.06 -8.87
CA THR A 291 -5.34 17.01 -9.62
C THR A 291 -6.64 16.35 -10.01
N LEU A 292 -7.76 16.81 -9.47
CA LEU A 292 -9.08 16.35 -9.90
C LEU A 292 -9.53 17.15 -11.13
N TRP A 293 -10.18 16.47 -12.07
CA TRP A 293 -10.79 17.11 -13.23
C TRP A 293 -12.29 17.29 -12.94
N ILE A 294 -12.65 18.48 -12.47
CA ILE A 294 -13.99 18.77 -11.98
C ILE A 294 -14.81 19.42 -13.09
N ASP A 295 -15.93 18.81 -13.45
CA ASP A 295 -16.85 19.36 -14.43
C ASP A 295 -17.37 20.74 -14.00
N VAL A 296 -17.34 21.70 -14.93
CA VAL A 296 -17.70 23.09 -14.61
C VAL A 296 -19.21 23.32 -14.50
N GLU A 297 -20.04 22.44 -15.06
CA GLU A 297 -21.49 22.56 -15.06
C GLU A 297 -22.10 21.92 -13.81
N ASP A 298 -21.79 20.64 -13.56
CA ASP A 298 -22.43 19.86 -12.50
C ASP A 298 -21.48 19.44 -11.36
N GLY A 299 -20.20 19.81 -11.41
CA GLY A 299 -19.24 19.50 -10.36
C GLY A 299 -18.76 18.04 -10.34
N ARG A 300 -19.21 17.19 -11.27
CA ARG A 300 -18.78 15.78 -11.27
C ARG A 300 -17.28 15.66 -11.47
N VAL A 301 -16.63 14.83 -10.66
CA VAL A 301 -15.21 14.49 -10.86
C VAL A 301 -15.09 13.50 -12.02
N LEU A 302 -14.68 13.99 -13.18
CA LEU A 302 -14.57 13.21 -14.42
C LEU A 302 -13.26 12.41 -14.53
N GLY A 303 -12.28 12.76 -13.72
CA GLY A 303 -11.00 12.09 -13.68
C GLY A 303 -10.06 12.68 -12.65
N ALA A 304 -8.83 12.17 -12.65
CA ALA A 304 -7.75 12.66 -11.82
C ALA A 304 -6.40 12.47 -12.52
N SER A 305 -5.42 13.30 -12.19
CA SER A 305 -4.03 13.08 -12.56
C SER A 305 -3.07 13.30 -11.40
N TYR A 306 -1.90 12.67 -11.48
CA TYR A 306 -0.82 12.85 -10.53
C TYR A 306 0.50 12.37 -11.14
N HIS A 307 1.61 12.94 -10.66
CA HIS A 307 2.93 12.39 -10.96
C HIS A 307 3.28 11.27 -9.98
N GLY A 308 3.60 10.09 -10.47
CA GLY A 308 4.00 8.96 -9.64
C GLY A 308 3.79 7.63 -10.34
N ARG A 309 3.44 6.62 -9.56
CA ARG A 309 3.31 5.23 -10.02
C ARG A 309 1.88 4.74 -9.97
N LEU A 310 1.52 3.88 -10.93
CA LEU A 310 0.30 3.08 -10.91
C LEU A 310 0.67 1.59 -11.09
N GLY A 311 0.48 0.80 -10.04
CA GLY A 311 0.91 -0.60 -10.04
C GLY A 311 2.45 -0.73 -10.18
N PRO A 312 2.97 -1.76 -10.87
CA PRO A 312 4.41 -1.97 -11.02
C PRO A 312 5.05 -1.13 -12.17
N SER A 313 4.60 0.12 -12.38
CA SER A 313 5.11 1.01 -13.45
C SER A 313 6.27 1.88 -12.99
N ALA A 314 7.10 2.44 -13.88
CA ALA A 314 7.97 3.57 -13.50
C ALA A 314 7.17 4.79 -12.98
N ASN A 315 7.85 5.73 -12.34
CA ASN A 315 7.25 7.05 -12.07
C ASN A 315 7.07 7.81 -13.39
N ALA A 316 5.87 8.36 -13.57
CA ALA A 316 5.44 9.10 -14.75
C ALA A 316 4.19 9.92 -14.41
N GLU A 317 3.72 10.73 -15.36
CA GLU A 317 2.38 11.30 -15.26
C GLU A 317 1.34 10.17 -15.38
N VAL A 318 0.47 10.05 -14.39
CA VAL A 318 -0.65 9.13 -14.38
C VAL A 318 -1.93 9.93 -14.58
N GLU A 319 -2.74 9.51 -15.53
CA GLU A 319 -4.07 10.07 -15.77
C GLU A 319 -5.12 8.98 -15.62
N LEU A 320 -6.19 9.29 -14.90
CA LEU A 320 -7.32 8.41 -14.63
C LEU A 320 -8.59 9.08 -15.16
N ARG A 321 -9.26 8.44 -16.12
CA ARG A 321 -10.60 8.84 -16.55
C ARG A 321 -11.64 7.97 -15.88
N PHE A 322 -12.65 8.61 -15.28
CA PHE A 322 -13.74 7.95 -14.59
C PHE A 322 -14.98 7.85 -15.48
N ASP A 323 -15.68 6.72 -15.36
CA ASP A 323 -16.86 6.38 -16.16
C ASP A 323 -17.77 5.44 -15.35
N ASP A 324 -18.97 5.15 -15.86
CA ASP A 324 -19.96 4.26 -15.25
C ASP A 324 -20.25 4.69 -13.80
N PHE A 325 -20.72 5.93 -13.64
CA PHE A 325 -21.08 6.48 -12.34
C PHE A 325 -22.39 5.87 -11.85
N ARG A 326 -22.41 5.39 -10.62
CA ARG A 326 -23.57 4.74 -10.01
C ARG A 326 -23.81 5.28 -8.61
N ASP A 327 -25.08 5.33 -8.22
CA ASP A 327 -25.47 5.60 -6.84
C ASP A 327 -25.19 4.39 -5.94
N VAL A 328 -24.50 4.62 -4.83
CA VAL A 328 -24.23 3.65 -3.77
C VAL A 328 -24.48 4.34 -2.44
N ASP A 329 -25.61 4.03 -1.81
CA ASP A 329 -26.06 4.63 -0.54
C ASP A 329 -26.08 6.16 -0.58
N GLY A 330 -26.50 6.74 -1.71
CA GLY A 330 -26.57 8.18 -1.91
C GLY A 330 -25.22 8.85 -2.25
N PHE A 331 -24.20 8.06 -2.57
CA PHE A 331 -22.96 8.54 -3.19
C PHE A 331 -22.89 8.16 -4.66
N VAL A 332 -22.58 9.13 -5.53
CA VAL A 332 -22.38 8.88 -6.96
C VAL A 332 -20.91 8.59 -7.23
N LEU A 333 -20.57 7.31 -7.43
CA LEU A 333 -19.18 6.83 -7.50
C LEU A 333 -18.85 6.20 -8.86
N PRO A 334 -17.62 6.37 -9.37
CA PRO A 334 -17.23 5.76 -10.63
C PRO A 334 -16.91 4.27 -10.47
N PHE A 335 -17.54 3.42 -11.29
CA PHE A 335 -17.25 1.99 -11.32
C PHE A 335 -16.17 1.64 -12.35
N VAL A 336 -15.93 2.50 -13.34
CA VAL A 336 -14.90 2.29 -14.36
C VAL A 336 -13.82 3.36 -14.25
N ARG A 337 -12.57 2.91 -14.31
CA ARG A 337 -11.38 3.75 -14.36
C ARG A 337 -10.49 3.32 -15.51
N ARG A 338 -10.26 4.22 -16.47
CA ARG A 338 -9.29 4.02 -17.55
C ARG A 338 -8.02 4.79 -17.22
N ALA A 339 -6.89 4.11 -17.25
CA ALA A 339 -5.61 4.69 -16.85
C ALA A 339 -4.72 4.94 -18.06
N SER A 340 -3.95 6.02 -18.02
CA SER A 340 -2.83 6.29 -18.91
C SER A 340 -1.59 6.59 -18.07
N ILE A 341 -0.42 6.10 -18.49
CA ILE A 341 0.86 6.34 -17.83
C ILE A 341 1.84 6.89 -18.86
N GLY A 342 2.28 8.13 -18.67
CA GLY A 342 3.13 8.83 -19.64
C GLY A 342 2.48 8.96 -21.02
N GLY A 343 1.16 9.18 -21.06
CA GLY A 343 0.37 9.31 -22.29
C GLY A 343 0.05 8.00 -23.01
N LYS A 344 0.42 6.84 -22.44
CA LYS A 344 0.12 5.52 -23.01
C LYS A 344 -0.98 4.83 -22.23
N ASP A 345 -1.91 4.20 -22.93
CA ASP A 345 -2.95 3.38 -22.29
C ASP A 345 -2.32 2.34 -21.34
N ALA A 346 -2.79 2.35 -20.11
CA ALA A 346 -2.37 1.47 -19.02
C ALA A 346 -3.52 0.56 -18.56
N GLY A 347 -4.61 0.51 -19.34
CA GLY A 347 -5.71 -0.43 -19.17
C GLY A 347 -6.88 0.13 -18.37
N THR A 348 -7.88 -0.72 -18.21
CA THR A 348 -9.15 -0.39 -17.57
C THR A 348 -9.41 -1.25 -16.34
N ARG A 349 -9.74 -0.58 -15.23
CA ARG A 349 -10.28 -1.20 -14.03
C ARG A 349 -11.79 -1.00 -13.99
N THR A 350 -12.49 -2.05 -13.59
CA THR A 350 -13.94 -2.02 -13.35
C THR A 350 -14.18 -2.62 -11.99
N TRP A 351 -14.72 -1.84 -11.06
CA TRP A 351 -15.18 -2.33 -9.78
C TRP A 351 -16.45 -3.16 -10.01
N THR A 352 -16.47 -4.38 -9.48
CA THR A 352 -17.65 -5.26 -9.52
C THR A 352 -18.56 -5.03 -8.32
N SER A 353 -18.02 -4.47 -7.23
CA SER A 353 -18.78 -4.10 -6.03
C SER A 353 -18.17 -2.87 -5.37
N VAL A 354 -19.03 -1.96 -4.93
CA VAL A 354 -18.69 -0.85 -4.04
C VAL A 354 -19.70 -0.84 -2.89
N VAL A 355 -19.21 -0.75 -1.66
CA VAL A 355 -20.02 -0.70 -0.44
C VAL A 355 -19.57 0.50 0.38
N VAL A 356 -20.52 1.36 0.77
CA VAL A 356 -20.26 2.51 1.61
C VAL A 356 -20.84 2.27 3.00
N ASN A 357 -20.09 2.62 4.05
CA ASN A 357 -20.52 2.48 5.44
C ASN A 357 -20.96 1.07 5.87
N GLY A 358 -20.55 0.04 5.12
CA GLY A 358 -20.81 -1.36 5.40
C GLY A 358 -20.18 -1.84 6.71
N GLU A 359 -20.60 -3.04 7.14
CA GLU A 359 -20.08 -3.65 8.36
C GLU A 359 -18.55 -3.80 8.30
N LEU A 360 -17.87 -3.27 9.32
CA LEU A 360 -16.42 -3.25 9.38
C LEU A 360 -15.93 -4.28 10.39
N ASP A 361 -15.47 -5.43 9.90
CA ASP A 361 -14.74 -6.36 10.74
C ASP A 361 -13.39 -5.77 11.15
N ARG A 362 -13.26 -5.48 12.45
CA ARG A 362 -12.02 -4.91 13.02
C ARG A 362 -10.86 -5.90 12.96
N ALA A 363 -11.11 -7.20 12.84
CA ALA A 363 -10.06 -8.21 12.71
C ALA A 363 -9.28 -8.07 11.39
N LEU A 364 -9.88 -7.48 10.34
CA LEU A 364 -9.21 -7.21 9.07
C LEU A 364 -7.99 -6.28 9.17
N PHE A 365 -7.90 -5.52 10.27
CA PHE A 365 -6.79 -4.60 10.54
C PHE A 365 -5.82 -5.13 11.60
N ARG A 366 -5.99 -6.37 12.06
CA ARG A 366 -5.12 -7.00 13.05
C ARG A 366 -4.10 -7.91 12.38
N ARG A 367 -2.89 -7.92 12.95
CA ARG A 367 -1.74 -8.71 12.50
C ARG A 367 -2.01 -10.22 12.62
#